data_AF-A0A0F2QTD0-F1
#
_entry.id   AF-A0A0F2QTD0-F1
#
_cell.length_a   1.000
_cell.length_b   1.000
_cell.length_c   1.000
_cell.angle_alpha   90.00
_cell.angle_beta   90.00
_cell.angle_gamma   90.00
#
_symmetry.space_group_name_H-M   'P 1'
#
loop_
_entity.id
_entity.type
_entity.pdbx_description
1 polymer ?
#
loop_
_entity_poly.entity_id
_entity_poly.type
_entity_poly.pdbx_seq_one_letter_code
_entity_poly.pdbx_strand_id
1 'polypeptide(L)'
;MRQSQKTGTLAISAIVVAIAAFFSIFSGSPILGFLLALLAVPLGIFGLLRAASPRVSGGVISILAIVLAGVGVIFSILGMLGLILF
;
A
#
# COMPACT_ATOMS: atom_id res chain seq x y z
N MET A 1 -2.28 -9.41 23.72
CA MET A 1 -3.45 -9.33 22.81
C MET A 1 -3.60 -7.97 22.12
N ARG A 2 -3.67 -6.82 22.83
CA ARG A 2 -3.88 -5.49 22.21
C ARG A 2 -2.86 -5.07 21.13
N GLN A 3 -1.57 -5.41 21.28
CA GLN A 3 -0.52 -5.07 20.30
C GLN A 3 -0.65 -5.85 18.98
N SER A 4 -1.09 -7.12 19.06
CA SER A 4 -1.31 -7.98 17.89
C SER A 4 -2.47 -7.45 17.03
N GLN A 5 -3.58 -7.08 17.67
CA GLN A 5 -4.74 -6.47 17.00
C GLN A 5 -4.37 -5.17 16.27
N LYS A 6 -3.67 -4.24 16.93
CA LYS A 6 -3.24 -2.97 16.30
C LYS A 6 -2.35 -3.18 15.09
N THR A 7 -1.52 -4.23 15.10
CA THR A 7 -0.62 -4.57 13.99
C THR A 7 -1.39 -5.13 12.81
N GLY A 8 -2.37 -6.02 13.06
CA GLY A 8 -3.26 -6.54 12.03
C GLY A 8 -4.10 -5.44 11.37
N THR A 9 -4.64 -4.50 12.16
CA THR A 9 -5.41 -3.37 11.62
C THR A 9 -4.58 -2.48 10.69
N LEU A 10 -3.31 -2.20 11.03
CA LEU A 10 -2.42 -1.41 10.18
C LEU A 10 -2.08 -2.11 8.86
N ALA A 11 -1.85 -3.42 8.91
CA ALA A 11 -1.57 -4.20 7.69
C ALA A 11 -2.82 -4.28 6.79
N ILE A 12 -4.00 -4.47 7.37
CA ILE A 12 -5.27 -4.47 6.63
C ILE A 12 -5.53 -3.10 6.01
N SER A 13 -5.33 -2.01 6.76
CA SER A 13 -5.52 -0.66 6.22
C SER A 13 -4.51 -0.36 5.10
N ALA A 14 -3.26 -0.82 5.22
CA ALA A 14 -2.26 -0.70 4.16
C ALA A 14 -2.72 -1.40 2.86
N ILE A 15 -3.26 -2.62 2.95
CA ILE A 15 -3.79 -3.35 1.79
C ILE A 15 -4.96 -2.61 1.16
N VAL A 16 -5.93 -2.16 1.98
CA VAL A 16 -7.11 -1.45 1.47
C VAL A 16 -6.72 -0.18 0.71
N VAL A 17 -5.76 0.59 1.25
CA VAL A 17 -5.25 1.80 0.60
C VAL A 17 -4.48 1.45 -0.68
N ALA A 18 -3.69 0.38 -0.69
CA ALA A 18 -2.98 -0.07 -1.89
C ALA A 18 -3.93 -0.50 -3.01
N ILE A 19 -5.02 -1.20 -2.67
CA ILE A 19 -6.06 -1.60 -3.64
C ILE A 19 -6.77 -0.36 -4.18
N ALA A 20 -7.15 0.58 -3.31
CA ALA A 20 -7.77 1.84 -3.72
C ALA A 20 -6.86 2.66 -4.65
N ALA A 21 -5.55 2.69 -4.37
CA ALA A 21 -4.56 3.30 -5.25
C ALA A 21 -4.60 2.67 -6.64
N PHE A 22 -4.59 1.34 -6.71
CA PHE A 22 -4.62 0.60 -7.97
C PHE A 22 -5.86 0.94 -8.80
N PHE A 23 -7.06 0.91 -8.20
CA PHE A 23 -8.29 1.31 -8.90
C PHE A 23 -8.24 2.76 -9.39
N SER A 24 -7.70 3.68 -8.60
CA SER A 24 -7.57 5.08 -9.01
C SER A 24 -6.63 5.30 -10.19
N ILE A 25 -5.57 4.48 -10.31
CA ILE A 25 -4.65 4.52 -11.46
C ILE A 25 -5.38 4.13 -12.73
N PHE A 26 -6.09 2.99 -12.70
CA PHE A 26 -6.79 2.46 -13.87
C PHE A 26 -8.10 3.18 -14.19
N SER A 27 -8.67 3.96 -13.27
CA SER A 27 -9.86 4.76 -13.50
C SER A 27 -9.59 6.13 -14.14
N GLY A 28 -8.35 6.41 -14.56
CA GLY A 28 -8.00 7.68 -15.22
C GLY A 28 -7.62 8.83 -14.27
N SER A 29 -7.42 8.55 -12.98
CA SER A 29 -6.95 9.53 -11.99
C SER A 29 -5.57 9.14 -11.43
N PRO A 30 -4.51 9.13 -12.27
CA PRO A 30 -3.20 8.63 -11.88
C PRO A 30 -2.55 9.43 -10.74
N ILE A 31 -2.90 10.72 -10.59
CA ILE A 31 -2.45 11.59 -9.49
C ILE A 31 -3.02 11.13 -8.14
N LEU A 32 -4.31 10.82 -8.07
CA LEU A 32 -4.94 10.28 -6.86
C LEU A 32 -4.40 8.88 -6.53
N GLY A 33 -4.17 8.06 -7.56
CA GLY A 33 -3.50 6.77 -7.43
C GLY A 33 -2.11 6.88 -6.81
N PHE A 34 -1.33 7.87 -7.23
CA PHE A 34 0.01 8.11 -6.72
C PHE A 34 -0.02 8.51 -5.23
N LEU A 35 -0.91 9.42 -4.85
CA LEU A 35 -1.06 9.85 -3.45
C LEU A 35 -1.49 8.69 -2.54
N LEU A 36 -2.43 7.86 -2.99
CA LEU A 36 -2.86 6.67 -2.23
C LEU A 36 -1.74 5.64 -2.13
N ALA A 37 -0.99 5.40 -3.20
CA ALA A 37 0.16 4.50 -3.17
C ALA A 37 1.24 5.01 -2.20
N LEU A 38 1.49 6.32 -2.18
CA LEU A 38 2.42 6.96 -1.27
C LEU A 38 2.02 6.80 0.21
N LEU A 39 0.72 6.79 0.52
CA LEU A 39 0.21 6.54 1.87
C LEU A 39 0.22 5.05 2.25
N ALA A 40 0.03 4.15 1.28
CA ALA A 40 0.08 2.71 1.50
C ALA A 40 1.49 2.24 1.92
N VAL A 41 2.55 2.84 1.37
CA VAL A 41 3.95 2.49 1.68
C VAL A 41 4.29 2.64 3.18
N PRO A 42 4.15 3.80 3.84
CA PRO A 42 4.45 3.94 5.25
C PRO A 42 3.53 3.09 6.13
N LEU A 43 2.24 2.94 5.78
CA LEU A 43 1.33 2.05 6.49
C LEU A 43 1.80 0.58 6.43
N GLY A 44 2.22 0.11 5.26
CA GLY A 44 2.77 -1.22 5.05
C GLY A 44 4.09 -1.42 5.81
N ILE A 45 4.98 -0.43 5.80
CA ILE A 45 6.24 -0.44 6.55
C ILE A 45 5.99 -0.50 8.06
N PHE A 46 5.10 0.35 8.60
CA PHE A 46 4.76 0.33 10.02
C PHE A 46 4.08 -0.99 10.43
N GLY A 47 3.23 -1.55 9.58
CA GLY A 47 2.66 -2.88 9.79
C GLY A 47 3.73 -3.96 9.84
N LEU A 48 4.75 -3.88 8.97
CA LEU A 48 5.81 -4.89 8.86
C LEU A 48 6.79 -4.77 10.04
N LEU A 49 7.20 -3.56 10.40
CA LEU A 49 8.05 -3.30 11.56
C LEU A 49 7.41 -3.79 12.86
N ARG A 50 6.08 -3.65 13.00
CA ARG A 50 5.36 -4.19 14.16
C ARG A 50 5.13 -5.69 14.10
N ALA A 51 5.05 -6.26 12.90
CA ALA A 51 4.87 -7.70 12.69
C ALA A 51 6.19 -8.49 12.68
N ALA A 52 7.35 -7.83 12.63
CA ALA A 52 8.66 -8.47 12.74
C ALA A 52 8.88 -9.20 14.09
N SER A 53 8.00 -9.01 15.07
CA SER A 53 7.91 -9.89 16.23
C SER A 53 7.21 -11.21 15.85
N PRO A 54 7.85 -12.40 15.96
CA PRO A 54 7.33 -13.71 15.52
C PRO A 54 6.01 -14.17 16.17
N ARG A 55 5.43 -13.35 17.06
CA ARG A 55 4.18 -13.63 17.78
C ARG A 55 2.94 -13.07 17.08
N VAL A 56 3.07 -12.42 15.92
CA VAL A 56 1.98 -11.68 15.27
C VAL A 56 1.85 -12.07 13.79
N SER A 57 0.74 -12.72 13.41
CA SER A 57 0.50 -13.22 12.03
C SER A 57 0.40 -12.15 10.94
N GLY A 58 0.50 -10.87 11.29
CA GLY A 58 0.37 -9.73 10.36
C GLY A 58 1.53 -9.54 9.38
N GLY A 59 2.65 -10.26 9.56
CA GLY A 59 3.88 -10.04 8.78
C GLY A 59 3.71 -10.30 7.29
N VAL A 60 3.07 -11.42 6.93
CA VAL A 60 2.82 -11.79 5.53
C VAL A 60 1.90 -10.80 4.84
N ILE A 61 0.84 -10.36 5.54
CA ILE A 61 -0.13 -9.37 5.05
C ILE A 61 0.58 -8.04 4.78
N SER A 62 1.50 -7.63 5.66
CA SER A 62 2.25 -6.39 5.49
C SER A 62 3.26 -6.45 4.33
N ILE A 63 3.92 -7.59 4.12
CA ILE A 63 4.80 -7.80 2.96
C ILE A 63 4.00 -7.67 1.66
N LEU A 64 2.84 -8.34 1.57
CA LEU A 64 1.97 -8.24 0.40
C LEU A 64 1.51 -6.80 0.14
N ALA A 65 1.16 -6.06 1.19
CA ALA A 65 0.78 -4.64 1.10
C ALA A 65 1.90 -3.77 0.51
N ILE A 66 3.13 -3.94 0.98
CA ILE A 66 4.29 -3.19 0.49
C ILE A 66 4.58 -3.51 -0.98
N VAL A 67 4.53 -4.80 -1.36
CA VAL A 67 4.74 -5.21 -2.75
C VAL A 67 3.67 -4.61 -3.66
N LEU A 68 2.39 -4.70 -3.27
CA LEU A 68 1.29 -4.09 -4.03
C LEU A 68 1.47 -2.57 -4.17
N ALA A 69 1.82 -1.89 -3.08
CA ALA A 69 2.04 -0.45 -3.08
C ALA A 69 3.21 -0.06 -4.01
N GLY A 70 4.33 -0.80 -3.96
CA GLY A 70 5.48 -0.56 -4.84
C GLY A 70 5.13 -0.72 -6.32
N VAL A 71 4.40 -1.78 -6.67
CA VAL A 71 3.88 -1.98 -8.03
C VAL A 71 2.94 -0.85 -8.44
N GLY A 72 2.03 -0.45 -7.55
CA GLY A 72 1.12 0.68 -7.76
C GLY A 72 1.87 2.00 -8.05
N VAL A 73 2.92 2.32 -7.30
CA VAL A 73 3.74 3.51 -7.55
C VAL A 73 4.33 3.51 -8.96
N ILE A 74 4.88 2.38 -9.42
CA ILE A 74 5.46 2.24 -10.75
C ILE A 74 4.41 2.51 -11.83
N PHE A 75 3.23 1.87 -11.73
CA PHE A 75 2.14 2.08 -12.69
C PHE A 75 1.60 3.52 -12.66
N SER A 76 1.53 4.15 -11.48
CA SER A 76 1.15 5.55 -11.34
C SER A 76 2.09 6.48 -12.08
N ILE A 77 3.40 6.25 -11.98
CA ILE A 77 4.42 7.04 -12.69
C ILE A 77 4.26 6.87 -14.20
N LEU A 78 4.09 5.64 -14.69
CA LEU A 78 3.86 5.37 -16.11
C LEU A 78 2.57 6.04 -16.62
N GLY A 79 1.49 5.98 -15.84
CA GLY A 79 0.21 6.63 -16.18
C GLY A 79 0.32 8.16 -16.20
N MET A 80 1.05 8.77 -15.24
CA MET A 80 1.33 10.19 -15.25
C MET A 80 2.17 10.61 -16.45
N LEU A 81 3.21 9.83 -16.80
CA LEU A 81 4.02 10.10 -17.99
C LEU A 81 3.19 10.00 -19.27
N GLY A 82 2.30 9.01 -19.38
CA GLY A 82 1.37 8.89 -20.49
C GLY A 82 0.48 10.13 -20.64
N LEU A 83 -0.02 10.68 -19.53
CA LEU A 83 -0.86 11.89 -19.52
C LEU A 83 -0.09 13.18 -19.85
N ILE A 84 1.21 13.22 -19.56
CA ILE A 84 2.06 14.39 -19.86
C ILE A 84 2.55 14.37 -21.32
N LEU A 85 2.83 13.19 -21.87
CA LEU A 85 3.44 13.03 -23.18
C LEU A 85 2.44 12.97 -24.35
N PHE A 86 1.16 12.67 -24.09
CA PHE A 86 0.09 12.52 -25.08
C PHE A 86 -1.13 13.35 -24.68
#